data_AF-A0A918X782-F1
#
_entry.id   AF-A0A918X782-F1
#
_cell.length_a   1.000
_cell.length_b   1.000
_cell.length_c   1.000
_cell.angle_alpha   90.00
_cell.angle_beta   90.00
_cell.angle_gamma   90.00
#
_symmetry.space_group_name_H-M   'P 1'
#
loop_
_entity.id
_entity.type
_entity.pdbx_description
1 polymer ?
#
loop_
_entity_poly.entity_id
_entity_poly.type
_entity_poly.pdbx_seq_one_letter_code
_entity_poly.pdbx_strand_id
1 'polypeptide(L)'
;MSDTGEESNKNFNSTPLFDHLRKRCSSGIGEDIACHRPPAQPKNDDRALSYVGEVREYELIPRLMSGRDTVTENDVEESIVRIARHLSDRRDALFAVIYNPLGVIPRVRGDLGTEFHQWAAWCWTSEAAWRVLDPKNGEFSHPLTENEVANLAPIAARQRFLAWSEAYRTANKKGDDEEQSMGPPDTRLRILGKDASHLLHTYAREARQEWAWFLCRHESLPALDGVGPRGLERETDLLLFKCPNSSPASTFWCFAPMMIHANLQSAADSPTQNDRDAATALLETHHLPRFRLWTAAKASLSLTKCPGGAWFWAGLTAVLAVGTVFLSLSAFALLPLPPPDRTAMWAAPVTVALDLIGVAVFGRLWAMPWMLRVPAAAAIGLLMLTTMNPAWWHAAFAGTGASKDVPSSWSGPHPLCVALLLATAAFAYLLVNVRNTGVDLCMALGRALAVWVVSAVHSVLVALFGLTWVVPLFSEDGDVFVAVWSGHPEAAITALLQAGAWCLVAGVFSQILWDDRPLTTPLAHAHWRAEER
;
A
#
# COMPACT_ATOMS: atom_id res chain seq x y z
N MET A 1 -1.36 -25.45 -58.90
CA MET A 1 -0.64 -24.19 -58.58
C MET A 1 -1.63 -23.22 -57.99
N SER A 2 -1.78 -23.26 -56.67
CA SER A 2 -2.26 -22.17 -55.79
C SER A 2 -2.62 -22.83 -54.45
N ASP A 3 -1.62 -23.08 -53.61
CA ASP A 3 -1.87 -23.50 -52.24
C ASP A 3 -0.66 -23.09 -51.38
N THR A 4 -0.66 -21.82 -50.96
CA THR A 4 0.28 -21.28 -49.97
C THR A 4 -0.32 -20.01 -49.38
N GLY A 5 -0.70 -20.02 -48.10
CA GLY A 5 -0.90 -18.76 -47.39
C GLY A 5 -1.68 -18.76 -46.08
N GLU A 6 -2.50 -19.76 -45.75
CA GLU A 6 -3.46 -19.61 -44.63
C GLU A 6 -3.30 -20.55 -43.42
N GLU A 7 -2.43 -21.56 -43.48
CA GLU A 7 -2.35 -22.55 -42.38
C GLU A 7 -1.27 -22.28 -41.32
N SER A 8 -0.28 -21.40 -41.54
CA SER A 8 0.79 -21.21 -40.53
C SER A 8 0.45 -20.24 -39.40
N ASN A 9 -0.70 -19.57 -39.43
CA ASN A 9 -1.06 -18.51 -38.47
C ASN A 9 -2.09 -18.96 -37.41
N LYS A 10 -2.50 -20.23 -37.40
CA LYS A 10 -3.53 -20.76 -36.48
C LYS A 10 -3.01 -21.50 -35.25
N ASN A 11 -1.72 -21.83 -35.17
CA ASN A 11 -1.17 -22.66 -34.08
C ASN A 11 -0.42 -21.90 -32.98
N PHE A 12 -0.30 -20.57 -33.05
CA PHE A 12 0.18 -19.75 -31.92
C PHE A 12 -0.97 -19.26 -31.02
N ASN A 13 -2.12 -19.95 -31.05
CA ASN A 13 -3.24 -19.71 -30.15
C ASN A 13 -2.83 -20.09 -28.72
N SER A 14 -2.49 -19.05 -27.95
CA SER A 14 -2.60 -18.95 -26.49
C SER A 14 -2.06 -20.14 -25.70
N THR A 15 -0.75 -20.15 -25.44
CA THR A 15 -0.26 -20.90 -24.27
C THR A 15 -0.92 -20.33 -23.00
N PRO A 16 -1.24 -21.15 -21.98
CA PRO A 16 -1.80 -20.69 -20.72
C PRO A 16 -0.98 -19.56 -20.07
N LEU A 17 0.35 -19.63 -20.15
CA LEU A 17 1.21 -18.53 -19.70
C LEU A 17 1.00 -17.25 -20.50
N PHE A 18 0.95 -17.28 -21.83
CA PHE A 18 0.84 -16.05 -22.63
C PHE A 18 -0.44 -15.28 -22.33
N ASP A 19 -1.56 -15.98 -22.14
CA ASP A 19 -2.82 -15.37 -21.71
C ASP A 19 -2.75 -14.83 -20.27
N HIS A 20 -2.04 -15.51 -19.38
CA HIS A 20 -1.77 -15.02 -18.02
C HIS A 20 -0.92 -13.73 -18.04
N LEU A 21 0.15 -13.67 -18.85
CA LEU A 21 0.99 -12.47 -19.00
C LEU A 21 0.20 -11.32 -19.64
N ARG A 22 -0.67 -11.60 -20.62
CA ARG A 22 -1.58 -10.61 -21.20
C ARG A 22 -2.53 -10.04 -20.15
N LYS A 23 -3.16 -10.90 -19.35
CA LYS A 23 -4.02 -10.50 -18.23
C LYS A 23 -3.25 -9.71 -17.16
N ARG A 24 -1.97 -9.99 -16.97
CA ARG A 24 -1.09 -9.21 -16.09
C ARG A 24 -0.86 -7.80 -16.65
N CYS A 25 -0.55 -7.68 -17.93
CA CYS A 25 -0.34 -6.38 -18.57
C CYS A 25 -1.59 -5.49 -18.50
N SER A 26 -2.79 -6.07 -18.62
CA SER A 26 -4.07 -5.35 -18.50
C SER A 26 -4.52 -5.06 -17.06
N SER A 27 -3.96 -5.75 -16.06
CA SER A 27 -4.31 -5.52 -14.66
C SER A 27 -3.90 -4.13 -14.16
N GLY A 28 -4.44 -3.67 -13.02
CA GLY A 28 -4.10 -2.35 -12.47
C GLY A 28 -4.59 -1.22 -13.37
N ILE A 29 -3.66 -0.41 -13.87
CA ILE A 29 -3.92 0.70 -14.81
C ILE A 29 -3.61 0.34 -16.27
N GLY A 30 -3.39 -0.94 -16.57
CA GLY A 30 -2.95 -1.38 -17.90
C GLY A 30 -3.92 -1.03 -19.03
N GLU A 31 -5.21 -1.19 -18.78
CA GLU A 31 -6.27 -0.81 -19.74
C GLU A 31 -6.31 0.72 -19.95
N ASP A 32 -6.19 1.50 -18.86
CA ASP A 32 -6.18 2.97 -18.93
C ASP A 32 -4.99 3.49 -19.76
N ILE A 33 -3.80 2.92 -19.56
CA ILE A 33 -2.59 3.23 -20.35
C ILE A 33 -2.78 2.86 -21.81
N ALA A 34 -3.41 1.71 -22.10
CA ALA A 34 -3.66 1.28 -23.48
C ALA A 34 -4.58 2.25 -24.23
N CYS A 35 -5.54 2.89 -23.54
CA CYS A 35 -6.40 3.92 -24.12
C CYS A 35 -5.66 5.23 -24.47
N HIS A 36 -4.51 5.50 -23.85
CA HIS A 36 -3.67 6.68 -24.15
C HIS A 36 -2.78 6.46 -25.39
N ARG A 37 -2.84 5.28 -26.01
CA ARG A 37 -2.11 5.00 -27.24
C ARG A 37 -2.65 5.83 -28.40
N PRO A 38 -1.80 6.49 -29.20
CA PRO A 38 -2.23 7.21 -30.39
C PRO A 38 -3.01 6.32 -31.38
N PRO A 39 -4.18 6.75 -31.89
CA PRO A 39 -5.09 5.90 -32.68
C PRO A 39 -4.56 5.48 -34.08
N ALA A 40 -3.45 6.07 -34.55
CA ALA A 40 -2.92 5.85 -35.90
C ALA A 40 -1.99 4.63 -36.07
N GLN A 41 -1.81 3.79 -35.04
CA GLN A 41 -0.70 2.81 -35.00
C GLN A 41 -1.04 1.30 -35.15
N PRO A 42 -2.26 0.76 -34.93
CA PRO A 42 -2.45 -0.70 -34.84
C PRO A 42 -1.96 -1.51 -36.04
N LYS A 43 -2.16 -1.01 -37.28
CA LYS A 43 -1.71 -1.68 -38.51
C LYS A 43 -0.19 -1.55 -38.75
N ASN A 44 0.44 -0.52 -38.23
CA ASN A 44 1.88 -0.31 -38.33
C ASN A 44 2.64 -1.09 -37.23
N ASP A 45 1.98 -1.33 -36.09
CA ASP A 45 2.55 -2.07 -34.97
C ASP A 45 2.89 -3.51 -35.35
N ASP A 46 2.06 -4.18 -36.14
CA ASP A 46 2.37 -5.55 -36.57
C ASP A 46 3.69 -5.61 -37.35
N ARG A 47 3.91 -4.69 -38.29
CA ARG A 47 5.15 -4.59 -39.05
C ARG A 47 6.33 -4.17 -38.16
N ALA A 48 6.11 -3.27 -37.22
CA ALA A 48 7.13 -2.77 -36.30
C ALA A 48 7.56 -3.86 -35.30
N LEU A 49 6.62 -4.63 -34.76
CA LEU A 49 6.87 -5.76 -33.88
C LEU A 49 7.51 -6.93 -34.62
N SER A 50 7.14 -7.17 -35.89
CA SER A 50 7.80 -8.20 -36.72
C SER A 50 9.27 -7.86 -36.97
N TYR A 51 9.58 -6.59 -37.23
CA TYR A 51 10.96 -6.13 -37.36
C TYR A 51 11.78 -6.42 -36.09
N VAL A 52 11.23 -6.14 -34.91
CA VAL A 52 11.89 -6.47 -33.63
C VAL A 52 11.99 -7.99 -33.42
N GLY A 53 10.95 -8.74 -33.76
CA GLY A 53 10.95 -10.20 -33.64
C GLY A 53 12.02 -10.89 -34.50
N GLU A 54 12.41 -10.29 -35.62
CA GLU A 54 13.44 -10.81 -36.53
C GLU A 54 14.89 -10.69 -36.01
N VAL A 55 15.08 -10.00 -34.89
CA VAL A 55 16.38 -9.77 -34.23
C VAL A 55 17.00 -11.12 -33.81
N ARG A 56 18.27 -11.34 -34.18
CA ARG A 56 18.96 -12.63 -34.02
C ARG A 56 19.27 -12.97 -32.57
N GLU A 57 19.36 -11.95 -31.72
CA GLU A 57 19.73 -12.02 -30.32
C GLU A 57 18.74 -12.90 -29.53
N TYR A 58 17.47 -12.96 -29.94
CA TYR A 58 16.50 -13.86 -29.32
C TYR A 58 16.80 -15.35 -29.56
N GLU A 59 17.60 -15.71 -30.57
CA GLU A 59 18.04 -17.10 -30.81
C GLU A 59 18.97 -17.62 -29.69
N LEU A 60 19.47 -16.74 -28.81
CA LEU A 60 20.23 -17.10 -27.61
C LEU A 60 19.33 -17.67 -26.49
N ILE A 61 18.04 -17.27 -26.44
CA ILE A 61 17.13 -17.64 -25.35
C ILE A 61 16.96 -19.17 -25.21
N PRO A 62 16.73 -19.94 -26.28
CA PRO A 62 16.66 -21.41 -26.17
C PRO A 62 17.95 -22.05 -25.62
N ARG A 63 19.10 -21.38 -25.75
CA ARG A 63 20.39 -21.89 -25.27
C ARG A 63 20.57 -21.72 -23.76
N LEU A 64 19.85 -20.78 -23.12
CA LEU A 64 19.86 -20.59 -21.67
C LEU A 64 19.46 -21.87 -20.90
N MET A 65 18.62 -22.70 -21.53
CA MET A 65 18.15 -23.97 -20.96
C MET A 65 18.99 -25.19 -21.37
N SER A 66 19.75 -25.13 -22.46
CA SER A 66 20.32 -26.33 -23.09
C SER A 66 21.46 -26.98 -22.29
N GLY A 67 22.07 -26.25 -21.35
CA GLY A 67 23.15 -26.74 -20.48
C GLY A 67 24.45 -27.14 -21.18
N ARG A 68 24.46 -27.17 -22.52
CA ARG A 68 25.60 -27.55 -23.38
C ARG A 68 26.39 -26.34 -23.87
N ASP A 69 25.72 -25.21 -24.08
CA ASP A 69 26.34 -23.91 -24.38
C ASP A 69 26.25 -23.05 -23.11
N THR A 70 27.38 -22.70 -22.49
CA THR A 70 27.36 -21.84 -21.29
C THR A 70 27.20 -20.38 -21.71
N VAL A 71 25.97 -19.97 -21.99
CA VAL A 71 25.62 -18.56 -22.15
C VAL A 71 25.98 -17.81 -20.87
N THR A 72 26.88 -16.84 -20.98
CA THR A 72 27.37 -16.02 -19.87
C THR A 72 26.52 -14.77 -19.67
N GLU A 73 26.70 -14.11 -18.53
CA GLU A 73 26.14 -12.79 -18.25
C GLU A 73 26.44 -11.78 -19.36
N ASN A 74 27.69 -11.73 -19.82
CA ASN A 74 28.12 -10.79 -20.87
C ASN A 74 27.42 -11.06 -22.21
N ASP A 75 27.16 -12.32 -22.55
CA ASP A 75 26.46 -12.67 -23.80
C ASP A 75 25.01 -12.17 -23.77
N VAL A 76 24.34 -12.27 -22.61
CA VAL A 76 22.98 -11.77 -22.43
C VAL A 76 22.96 -10.24 -22.41
N GLU A 77 23.89 -9.62 -21.70
CA GLU A 77 24.02 -8.17 -21.64
C GLU A 77 24.25 -7.57 -23.04
N GLU A 78 25.16 -8.15 -23.82
CA GLU A 78 25.41 -7.73 -25.20
C GLU A 78 24.15 -7.92 -26.08
N SER A 79 23.41 -9.00 -25.87
CA SER A 79 22.16 -9.27 -26.57
C SER A 79 21.09 -8.20 -26.27
N ILE A 80 20.91 -7.83 -25.00
CA ILE A 80 19.97 -6.77 -24.59
C ILE A 80 20.40 -5.42 -25.19
N VAL A 81 21.70 -5.09 -25.19
CA VAL A 81 22.24 -3.86 -25.79
C VAL A 81 22.00 -3.83 -27.31
N ARG A 82 22.15 -4.95 -28.00
CA ARG A 82 21.89 -5.03 -29.45
C ARG A 82 20.40 -4.93 -29.77
N ILE A 83 19.52 -5.52 -28.97
CA ILE A 83 18.06 -5.32 -29.08
C ILE A 83 17.73 -3.84 -28.85
N ALA A 84 18.31 -3.21 -27.82
CA ALA A 84 18.10 -1.79 -27.53
C ALA A 84 18.54 -0.89 -28.71
N ARG A 85 19.71 -1.18 -29.31
CA ARG A 85 20.19 -0.47 -30.51
C ARG A 85 19.21 -0.60 -31.68
N HIS A 86 18.65 -1.79 -31.88
CA HIS A 86 17.66 -2.03 -32.92
C HIS A 86 16.36 -1.23 -32.68
N LEU A 87 15.95 -1.09 -31.41
CA LEU A 87 14.81 -0.25 -31.03
C LEU A 87 15.11 1.24 -31.18
N SER A 88 16.34 1.68 -30.89
CA SER A 88 16.73 3.09 -31.07
C SER A 88 16.76 3.54 -32.53
N ASP A 89 16.95 2.62 -33.48
CA ASP A 89 16.97 2.96 -34.91
C ASP A 89 15.58 3.32 -35.46
N ARG A 90 14.49 2.89 -34.79
CA ARG A 90 13.13 3.02 -35.30
C ARG A 90 12.12 3.46 -34.24
N ARG A 91 11.64 4.70 -34.39
CA ARG A 91 10.58 5.29 -33.56
C ARG A 91 9.33 4.39 -33.48
N ASP A 92 8.86 3.85 -34.60
CA ASP A 92 7.65 3.02 -34.62
C ASP A 92 7.82 1.68 -33.89
N ALA A 93 9.00 1.06 -33.98
CA ALA A 93 9.35 -0.15 -33.24
C ALA A 93 9.38 0.10 -31.72
N LEU A 94 10.04 1.17 -31.29
CA LEU A 94 10.12 1.54 -29.88
C LEU A 94 8.74 1.81 -29.27
N PHE A 95 7.89 2.61 -29.96
CA PHE A 95 6.51 2.85 -29.53
C PHE A 95 5.70 1.54 -29.42
N ALA A 96 5.75 0.68 -30.44
CA ALA A 96 4.98 -0.56 -30.46
C ALA A 96 5.39 -1.49 -29.30
N VAL A 97 6.68 -1.59 -29.01
CA VAL A 97 7.21 -2.40 -27.91
C VAL A 97 6.83 -1.85 -26.54
N ILE A 98 6.85 -0.53 -26.33
CA ILE A 98 6.51 0.06 -25.03
C ILE A 98 5.03 -0.18 -24.67
N TYR A 99 4.13 -0.05 -25.65
CA TYR A 99 2.70 -0.30 -25.43
C TYR A 99 2.31 -1.78 -25.44
N ASN A 100 3.02 -2.62 -26.21
CA ASN A 100 2.70 -4.04 -26.35
C ASN A 100 3.96 -4.92 -26.47
N PRO A 101 4.75 -5.07 -25.40
CA PRO A 101 6.00 -5.82 -25.47
C PRO A 101 5.75 -7.33 -25.71
N LEU A 102 4.64 -7.86 -25.21
CA LEU A 102 4.22 -9.25 -25.46
C LEU A 102 3.90 -9.52 -26.94
N GLY A 103 3.62 -8.48 -27.72
CA GLY A 103 3.38 -8.59 -29.16
C GLY A 103 4.62 -9.07 -29.94
N VAL A 104 5.83 -8.92 -29.39
CA VAL A 104 7.07 -9.41 -30.01
C VAL A 104 7.16 -10.94 -29.96
N ILE A 105 6.70 -11.57 -28.87
CA ILE A 105 6.84 -13.02 -28.60
C ILE A 105 6.40 -13.91 -29.78
N PRO A 106 5.17 -13.79 -30.34
CA PRO A 106 4.75 -14.64 -31.46
C PRO A 106 5.50 -14.36 -32.78
N ARG A 107 6.30 -13.29 -32.83
CA ARG A 107 7.06 -12.84 -34.00
C ARG A 107 8.56 -13.09 -33.86
N VAL A 108 9.00 -13.59 -32.71
CA VAL A 108 10.41 -13.89 -32.47
C VAL A 108 10.90 -14.94 -33.47
N ARG A 109 12.06 -14.67 -34.05
CA ARG A 109 12.73 -15.57 -34.97
C ARG A 109 13.21 -16.81 -34.21
N GLY A 110 12.63 -17.96 -34.58
CA GLY A 110 12.88 -19.23 -33.91
C GLY A 110 11.71 -19.62 -33.01
N ASP A 111 11.53 -20.92 -32.80
CA ASP A 111 10.43 -21.41 -31.97
C ASP A 111 10.77 -21.17 -30.48
N LEU A 112 10.08 -20.20 -29.86
CA LEU A 112 10.07 -20.01 -28.41
C LEU A 112 9.25 -21.15 -27.78
N GLY A 113 9.79 -22.36 -27.86
CA GLY A 113 9.04 -23.60 -27.60
C GLY A 113 8.61 -23.80 -26.14
N THR A 114 9.08 -22.98 -25.19
CA THR A 114 8.70 -23.09 -23.77
C THR A 114 8.17 -21.77 -23.22
N GLU A 115 7.32 -21.87 -22.21
CA GLU A 115 6.82 -20.75 -21.42
C GLU A 115 7.93 -19.86 -20.84
N PHE A 116 9.03 -20.48 -20.40
CA PHE A 116 10.22 -19.76 -19.95
C PHE A 116 10.83 -18.89 -21.08
N HIS A 117 10.93 -19.41 -22.30
CA HIS A 117 11.48 -18.64 -23.43
C HIS A 117 10.64 -17.40 -23.77
N GLN A 118 9.32 -17.53 -23.69
CA GLN A 118 8.38 -16.42 -23.91
C GLN A 118 8.54 -15.33 -22.85
N TRP A 119 8.65 -15.72 -21.57
CA TRP A 119 8.94 -14.79 -20.48
C TRP A 119 10.32 -14.13 -20.61
N ALA A 120 11.35 -14.89 -20.95
CA ALA A 120 12.71 -14.36 -21.15
C ALA A 120 12.72 -13.30 -22.27
N ALA A 121 12.05 -13.57 -23.38
CA ALA A 121 11.89 -12.61 -24.47
C ALA A 121 11.17 -11.34 -23.99
N TRP A 122 10.14 -11.47 -23.15
CA TRP A 122 9.45 -10.31 -22.57
C TRP A 122 10.37 -9.46 -21.68
N CYS A 123 11.14 -10.09 -20.79
CA CYS A 123 12.09 -9.40 -19.92
C CYS A 123 13.16 -8.67 -20.74
N TRP A 124 13.80 -9.34 -21.69
CA TRP A 124 14.85 -8.74 -22.52
C TRP A 124 14.32 -7.57 -23.35
N THR A 125 13.12 -7.73 -23.92
CA THR A 125 12.47 -6.67 -24.70
C THR A 125 12.12 -5.45 -23.84
N SER A 126 11.59 -5.69 -22.63
CA SER A 126 11.20 -4.61 -21.71
C SER A 126 12.43 -3.89 -21.14
N GLU A 127 13.51 -4.62 -20.84
CA GLU A 127 14.79 -4.05 -20.41
C GLU A 127 15.44 -3.23 -21.53
N ALA A 128 15.47 -3.77 -22.76
CA ALA A 128 16.01 -3.05 -23.91
C ALA A 128 15.24 -1.75 -24.19
N ALA A 129 13.90 -1.77 -24.15
CA ALA A 129 13.09 -0.58 -24.33
C ALA A 129 13.36 0.47 -23.23
N TRP A 130 13.53 0.05 -21.98
CA TRP A 130 13.89 0.95 -20.88
C TRP A 130 15.25 1.62 -21.10
N ARG A 131 16.28 0.88 -21.50
CA ARG A 131 17.62 1.42 -21.75
C ARG A 131 17.68 2.43 -22.88
N VAL A 132 16.77 2.35 -23.85
CA VAL A 132 16.65 3.37 -24.91
C VAL A 132 16.08 4.68 -24.37
N LEU A 133 15.17 4.62 -23.39
CA LEU A 133 14.54 5.80 -22.78
C LEU A 133 15.37 6.41 -21.64
N ASP A 134 16.13 5.59 -20.92
CA ASP A 134 17.02 5.97 -19.82
C ASP A 134 18.44 5.41 -20.05
N PRO A 135 19.19 5.98 -21.02
CA PRO A 135 20.51 5.47 -21.39
C PRO A 135 21.54 5.76 -20.30
N LYS A 136 22.13 4.71 -19.73
CA LYS A 136 23.27 4.86 -18.82
C LYS A 136 24.43 5.52 -19.58
N ASN A 137 24.97 6.62 -19.07
CA ASN A 137 26.11 7.34 -19.66
C ASN A 137 25.93 7.77 -21.14
N GLY A 138 24.70 7.98 -21.61
CA GLY A 138 24.45 8.39 -23.00
C GLY A 138 24.76 7.31 -24.04
N GLU A 139 24.65 6.03 -23.66
CA GLU A 139 24.97 4.88 -24.52
C GLU A 139 24.15 4.81 -25.81
N PHE A 140 22.94 5.38 -25.82
CA PHE A 140 22.05 5.37 -26.98
C PHE A 140 21.63 6.79 -27.38
N SER A 141 21.54 7.03 -28.69
CA SER A 141 20.80 8.16 -29.23
C SER A 141 19.43 7.65 -29.66
N HIS A 142 18.36 8.19 -29.06
CA HIS A 142 17.00 7.73 -29.34
C HIS A 142 16.30 8.63 -30.38
N PRO A 143 15.35 8.11 -31.16
CA PRO A 143 14.70 8.85 -32.24
C PRO A 143 13.53 9.73 -31.75
N LEU A 144 13.42 9.88 -30.43
CA LEU A 144 12.32 10.53 -29.72
C LEU A 144 12.68 11.94 -29.26
N THR A 145 11.67 12.80 -29.18
CA THR A 145 11.75 14.09 -28.49
C THR A 145 11.72 13.88 -26.97
N GLU A 146 12.26 14.84 -26.21
CA GLU A 146 12.24 14.80 -24.73
C GLU A 146 10.82 14.63 -24.16
N ASN A 147 9.84 15.29 -24.77
CA ASN A 147 8.43 15.16 -24.39
C ASN A 147 7.87 13.75 -24.63
N GLU A 148 8.27 13.10 -25.72
CA GLU A 148 7.86 11.71 -25.98
C GLU A 148 8.51 10.75 -24.99
N VAL A 149 9.78 10.97 -24.63
CA VAL A 149 10.46 10.18 -23.60
C VAL A 149 9.76 10.34 -22.25
N ALA A 150 9.44 11.58 -21.84
CA ALA A 150 8.73 11.86 -20.59
C ALA A 150 7.35 11.16 -20.52
N ASN A 151 6.66 11.04 -21.65
CA ASN A 151 5.37 10.35 -21.74
C ASN A 151 5.51 8.81 -21.74
N LEU A 152 6.55 8.28 -22.38
CA LEU A 152 6.72 6.84 -22.55
C LEU A 152 7.47 6.17 -21.40
N ALA A 153 8.36 6.88 -20.71
CA ALA A 153 9.16 6.35 -19.61
C ALA A 153 8.32 5.71 -18.48
N PRO A 154 7.19 6.30 -18.01
CA PRO A 154 6.33 5.65 -17.02
C PRO A 154 5.78 4.31 -17.51
N ILE A 155 5.38 4.25 -18.79
CA ILE A 155 4.82 3.03 -19.40
C ILE A 155 5.90 1.95 -19.49
N ALA A 156 7.10 2.30 -19.96
CA ALA A 156 8.22 1.39 -20.04
C ALA A 156 8.67 0.89 -18.66
N ALA A 157 8.76 1.77 -17.65
CA ALA A 157 9.08 1.40 -16.27
C ALA A 157 8.07 0.39 -15.71
N ARG A 158 6.79 0.60 -15.98
CA ARG A 158 5.73 -0.34 -15.62
C ARG A 158 5.91 -1.70 -16.29
N GLN A 159 6.15 -1.74 -17.60
CA GLN A 159 6.33 -3.00 -18.33
C GLN A 159 7.58 -3.76 -17.83
N ARG A 160 8.68 -3.04 -17.61
CA ARG A 160 9.92 -3.55 -17.01
C ARG A 160 9.64 -4.17 -15.63
N PHE A 161 8.89 -3.47 -14.78
CA PHE A 161 8.49 -3.98 -13.46
C PHE A 161 7.63 -5.26 -13.56
N LEU A 162 6.63 -5.28 -14.43
CA LEU A 162 5.76 -6.45 -14.59
C LEU A 162 6.55 -7.67 -15.08
N ALA A 163 7.43 -7.48 -16.06
CA ALA A 163 8.26 -8.55 -16.61
C ALA A 163 9.18 -9.19 -15.56
N TRP A 164 9.95 -8.36 -14.83
CA TRP A 164 10.91 -8.85 -13.85
C TRP A 164 10.24 -9.37 -12.56
N SER A 165 9.13 -8.75 -12.12
CA SER A 165 8.46 -9.16 -10.89
C SER A 165 7.71 -10.49 -11.01
N GLU A 166 7.34 -10.92 -12.22
CA GLU A 166 6.57 -12.16 -12.43
C GLU A 166 7.33 -13.40 -11.94
N ALA A 167 8.67 -13.40 -11.97
CA ALA A 167 9.49 -14.50 -11.45
C ALA A 167 9.18 -14.84 -9.99
N TYR A 168 8.93 -13.81 -9.17
CA TYR A 168 8.65 -13.93 -7.74
C TYR A 168 7.17 -14.23 -7.45
N ARG A 169 6.29 -13.93 -8.41
CA ARG A 169 4.84 -14.17 -8.29
C ARG A 169 4.46 -15.62 -8.55
N THR A 170 5.12 -16.27 -9.50
CA THR A 170 4.81 -17.66 -9.88
C THR A 170 5.66 -18.69 -9.14
N ALA A 171 6.58 -18.28 -8.26
CA ALA A 171 7.56 -19.18 -7.63
C ALA A 171 6.99 -20.24 -6.67
N ASN A 172 5.79 -20.02 -6.11
CA ASN A 172 5.19 -20.93 -5.11
C ASN A 172 3.82 -21.48 -5.53
N LYS A 173 3.47 -21.40 -6.82
CA LYS A 173 2.25 -22.04 -7.32
C LYS A 173 2.45 -23.57 -7.28
N LYS A 174 1.50 -24.30 -6.71
CA LYS A 174 1.48 -25.79 -6.61
C LYS A 174 0.16 -26.30 -7.19
N GLY A 175 0.17 -27.50 -7.77
CA GLY A 175 -1.06 -28.16 -8.27
C GLY A 175 -1.52 -27.58 -9.61
N ASP A 176 -2.83 -27.40 -9.83
CA ASP A 176 -3.42 -26.93 -11.11
C ASP A 176 -2.89 -25.56 -11.57
N ASP A 177 -2.34 -24.76 -10.66
CA ASP A 177 -1.67 -23.49 -10.96
C ASP A 177 -0.23 -23.65 -11.53
N GLU A 178 0.33 -24.87 -11.56
CA GLU A 178 1.65 -25.18 -12.16
C GLU A 178 1.67 -25.02 -13.68
N GLU A 179 0.53 -25.18 -14.36
CA GLU A 179 0.40 -24.91 -15.80
C GLU A 179 0.65 -23.43 -16.17
N GLN A 180 0.70 -22.53 -15.19
CA GLN A 180 1.05 -21.10 -15.37
C GLN A 180 2.44 -20.77 -14.81
N SER A 181 3.26 -21.78 -14.55
CA SER A 181 4.59 -21.64 -13.94
C SER A 181 5.66 -21.54 -15.02
N MET A 182 6.55 -20.55 -14.92
CA MET A 182 7.62 -20.27 -15.89
C MET A 182 8.79 -21.27 -15.83
N GLY A 183 8.47 -22.55 -15.69
CA GLY A 183 9.41 -23.64 -15.44
C GLY A 183 9.93 -23.70 -14.00
N PRO A 184 10.82 -24.67 -13.71
CA PRO A 184 11.42 -24.83 -12.39
C PRO A 184 12.17 -23.56 -11.96
N PRO A 185 12.21 -23.24 -10.66
CA PRO A 185 12.87 -22.04 -10.14
C PRO A 185 14.34 -21.89 -10.59
N ASP A 186 15.06 -23.00 -10.70
CA ASP A 186 16.46 -23.02 -11.13
C ASP A 186 16.66 -22.56 -12.58
N THR A 187 15.65 -22.77 -13.43
CA THR A 187 15.64 -22.28 -14.80
C THR A 187 15.46 -20.77 -14.84
N ARG A 188 14.63 -20.22 -13.96
CA ARG A 188 14.36 -18.78 -13.89
C ARG A 188 15.58 -17.97 -13.49
N LEU A 189 16.43 -18.53 -12.62
CA LEU A 189 17.69 -17.91 -12.21
C LEU A 189 18.72 -17.79 -13.34
N ARG A 190 18.51 -18.47 -14.48
CA ARG A 190 19.41 -18.44 -15.65
C ARG A 190 18.99 -17.45 -16.73
N ILE A 191 17.94 -16.65 -16.52
CA ILE A 191 17.44 -15.69 -17.52
C ILE A 191 18.49 -14.66 -17.98
N LEU A 192 19.49 -14.40 -17.13
CA LEU A 192 20.62 -13.51 -17.42
C LEU A 192 21.94 -14.27 -17.64
N GLY A 193 21.87 -15.57 -17.95
CA GLY A 193 23.04 -16.42 -18.13
C GLY A 193 23.41 -17.22 -16.88
N LYS A 194 24.48 -18.00 -16.98
CA LYS A 194 24.97 -18.85 -15.89
C LYS A 194 25.55 -17.99 -14.75
N ASP A 195 25.23 -18.36 -13.50
CA ASP A 195 25.71 -17.71 -12.26
C ASP A 195 25.28 -16.22 -12.10
N ALA A 196 24.39 -15.73 -12.96
CA ALA A 196 23.87 -14.36 -12.98
C ALA A 196 22.56 -14.18 -12.16
N SER A 197 22.25 -15.10 -11.25
CA SER A 197 21.03 -15.06 -10.45
C SER A 197 20.89 -13.75 -9.66
N HIS A 198 22.01 -13.25 -9.14
CA HIS A 198 22.08 -11.99 -8.39
C HIS A 198 21.52 -10.79 -9.18
N LEU A 199 21.74 -10.74 -10.50
CA LEU A 199 21.25 -9.65 -11.35
C LEU A 199 19.74 -9.65 -11.52
N LEU A 200 19.09 -10.82 -11.53
CA LEU A 200 17.63 -10.91 -11.58
C LEU A 200 17.01 -10.18 -10.37
N HIS A 201 17.60 -10.36 -9.18
CA HIS A 201 17.15 -9.66 -7.98
C HIS A 201 17.40 -8.15 -8.05
N THR A 202 18.54 -7.75 -8.61
CA THR A 202 18.89 -6.34 -8.82
C THR A 202 17.90 -5.68 -9.77
N TYR A 203 17.67 -6.23 -10.96
CA TYR A 203 16.75 -5.68 -11.95
C TYR A 203 15.30 -5.64 -11.46
N ALA A 204 14.85 -6.68 -10.75
CA ALA A 204 13.50 -6.67 -10.18
C ALA A 204 13.33 -5.59 -9.09
N ARG A 205 14.36 -5.33 -8.28
CA ARG A 205 14.35 -4.27 -7.26
C ARG A 205 14.38 -2.89 -7.89
N GLU A 206 15.31 -2.66 -8.82
CA GLU A 206 15.41 -1.41 -9.58
C GLU A 206 14.09 -1.12 -10.28
N ALA A 207 13.56 -2.06 -11.06
CA ALA A 207 12.31 -1.87 -11.78
C ALA A 207 11.12 -1.57 -10.86
N ARG A 208 11.06 -2.19 -9.67
CA ARG A 208 10.05 -1.87 -8.65
C ARG A 208 10.20 -0.44 -8.12
N GLN A 209 11.42 -0.01 -7.83
CA GLN A 209 11.72 1.32 -7.31
C GLN A 209 11.41 2.40 -8.35
N GLU A 210 11.85 2.21 -9.59
CA GLU A 210 11.56 3.11 -10.72
C GLU A 210 10.05 3.26 -10.90
N TRP A 211 9.32 2.15 -10.96
CA TRP A 211 7.87 2.22 -11.13
C TRP A 211 7.17 2.89 -9.94
N ALA A 212 7.58 2.59 -8.70
CA ALA A 212 7.07 3.27 -7.52
C ALA A 212 7.33 4.79 -7.58
N TRP A 213 8.50 5.21 -8.06
CA TRP A 213 8.86 6.61 -8.20
C TRP A 213 7.97 7.35 -9.23
N PHE A 214 7.63 6.74 -10.37
CA PHE A 214 6.64 7.30 -11.30
C PHE A 214 5.24 7.39 -10.67
N LEU A 215 4.79 6.37 -9.92
CA LEU A 215 3.48 6.40 -9.27
C LEU A 215 3.34 7.48 -8.20
N CYS A 216 4.41 7.78 -7.46
CA CYS A 216 4.43 8.87 -6.48
C CYS A 216 4.11 10.24 -7.11
N ARG A 217 4.36 10.40 -8.41
CA ARG A 217 4.13 11.64 -9.18
C ARG A 217 3.15 11.45 -10.34
N HIS A 218 2.27 10.46 -10.27
CA HIS A 218 1.33 10.15 -11.34
C HIS A 218 0.51 11.36 -11.83
N GLU A 219 0.15 12.29 -10.94
CA GLU A 219 -0.60 13.52 -11.27
C GLU A 219 0.18 14.52 -12.13
N SER A 220 1.52 14.44 -12.21
CA SER A 220 2.33 15.31 -13.07
C SER A 220 2.75 14.64 -14.38
N LEU A 221 2.38 13.37 -14.59
CA LEU A 221 2.79 12.58 -15.75
C LEU A 221 1.63 12.48 -16.74
N PRO A 222 1.75 12.99 -17.98
CA PRO A 222 0.64 12.98 -18.94
C PRO A 222 0.12 11.58 -19.27
N ALA A 223 0.98 10.57 -19.22
CA ALA A 223 0.58 9.17 -19.42
C ALA A 223 -0.30 8.58 -18.30
N LEU A 224 -0.34 9.24 -17.14
CA LEU A 224 -1.05 8.80 -15.94
C LEU A 224 -2.11 9.83 -15.46
N ASP A 225 -2.22 10.98 -16.12
CA ASP A 225 -3.09 12.12 -15.76
C ASP A 225 -4.61 11.80 -15.78
N GLY A 226 -5.00 10.66 -16.35
CA GLY A 226 -6.39 10.17 -16.36
C GLY A 226 -6.66 9.00 -15.41
N VAL A 227 -5.67 8.54 -14.65
CA VAL A 227 -5.81 7.30 -13.86
C VAL A 227 -6.78 7.52 -12.70
N GLY A 228 -7.87 6.74 -12.70
CA GLY A 228 -8.83 6.75 -11.60
C GLY A 228 -8.21 6.24 -10.29
N PRO A 229 -8.74 6.65 -9.13
CA PRO A 229 -8.23 6.27 -7.80
C PRO A 229 -8.20 4.75 -7.58
N ARG A 230 -9.19 4.02 -8.13
CA ARG A 230 -9.24 2.55 -8.07
C ARG A 230 -8.16 1.89 -8.91
N GLY A 231 -7.84 2.46 -10.07
CA GLY A 231 -6.76 1.98 -10.94
C GLY A 231 -5.42 2.09 -10.21
N LEU A 232 -5.16 3.27 -9.63
CA LEU A 232 -3.95 3.51 -8.85
C LEU A 232 -3.84 2.60 -7.61
N GLU A 233 -4.93 2.37 -6.88
CA GLU A 233 -4.93 1.42 -5.76
C GLU A 233 -4.56 0.00 -6.20
N ARG A 234 -5.15 -0.49 -7.30
CA ARG A 234 -4.81 -1.81 -7.85
C ARG A 234 -3.36 -1.88 -8.32
N GLU A 235 -2.82 -0.79 -8.87
CA GLU A 235 -1.42 -0.73 -9.30
C GLU A 235 -0.45 -0.74 -8.11
N THR A 236 -0.77 -0.02 -7.03
CA THR A 236 0.01 -0.09 -5.79
C THR A 236 -0.10 -1.46 -5.09
N ASP A 237 -1.25 -2.13 -5.21
CA ASP A 237 -1.42 -3.51 -4.74
C ASP A 237 -0.58 -4.50 -5.56
N LEU A 238 -0.43 -4.27 -6.87
CA LEU A 238 0.50 -5.04 -7.70
C LEU A 238 1.93 -4.88 -7.18
N LEU A 239 2.40 -3.67 -6.89
CA LEU A 239 3.74 -3.45 -6.32
C LEU A 239 3.94 -4.13 -4.97
N LEU A 240 2.89 -4.19 -4.14
CA LEU A 240 3.00 -4.61 -2.75
C LEU A 240 2.78 -6.11 -2.53
N PHE A 241 1.86 -6.74 -3.28
CA PHE A 241 1.43 -8.12 -3.02
C PHE A 241 1.74 -9.06 -4.16
N LYS A 242 1.96 -10.34 -3.83
CA LYS A 242 2.21 -11.42 -4.80
C LYS A 242 1.00 -11.66 -5.72
N CYS A 243 -0.20 -11.79 -5.13
CA CYS A 243 -1.46 -12.11 -5.82
C CYS A 243 -2.60 -11.14 -5.42
N PRO A 244 -2.57 -9.88 -5.88
CA PRO A 244 -3.52 -8.86 -5.42
C PRO A 244 -4.98 -9.10 -5.84
N ASN A 245 -5.22 -9.91 -6.89
CA ASN A 245 -6.56 -10.17 -7.44
C ASN A 245 -7.19 -11.47 -6.94
N SER A 246 -6.62 -12.11 -5.91
CA SER A 246 -7.19 -13.34 -5.34
C SER A 246 -8.47 -13.01 -4.54
N SER A 247 -9.50 -13.86 -4.65
CA SER A 247 -10.77 -13.63 -3.92
C SER A 247 -10.51 -13.56 -2.40
N PRO A 248 -11.19 -12.67 -1.64
CA PRO A 248 -11.05 -12.58 -0.19
C PRO A 248 -11.40 -13.89 0.55
N ALA A 249 -12.06 -14.85 -0.11
CA ALA A 249 -12.33 -16.19 0.42
C ALA A 249 -11.16 -17.17 0.29
N SER A 250 -10.14 -16.85 -0.52
CA SER A 250 -8.90 -17.62 -0.58
C SER A 250 -8.01 -17.24 0.62
N THR A 251 -7.50 -18.26 1.28
CA THR A 251 -6.78 -18.30 2.57
C THR A 251 -5.90 -17.08 2.85
N PHE A 252 -5.71 -16.74 4.14
CA PHE A 252 -4.80 -15.67 4.66
C PHE A 252 -3.45 -15.52 3.92
N TRP A 253 -2.97 -16.60 3.28
CA TRP A 253 -1.73 -16.71 2.52
C TRP A 253 -1.76 -16.08 1.09
N CYS A 254 -2.93 -15.85 0.49
CA CYS A 254 -3.04 -15.36 -0.90
C CYS A 254 -2.72 -13.86 -1.06
N PHE A 255 -2.61 -13.11 0.03
CA PHE A 255 -2.22 -11.69 0.06
C PHE A 255 -0.85 -11.48 0.72
N ALA A 256 0.08 -12.43 0.52
CA ALA A 256 1.45 -12.26 0.98
C ALA A 256 2.14 -11.07 0.27
N PRO A 257 2.87 -10.21 1.00
CA PRO A 257 3.73 -9.20 0.42
C PRO A 257 4.68 -9.81 -0.61
N MET A 258 4.95 -9.09 -1.69
CA MET A 258 5.85 -9.56 -2.73
C MET A 258 7.30 -9.32 -2.32
N MET A 259 7.99 -10.39 -1.94
CA MET A 259 9.39 -10.32 -1.51
C MET A 259 10.35 -10.66 -2.66
N ILE A 260 11.40 -9.86 -2.85
CA ILE A 260 12.45 -10.11 -3.86
C ILE A 260 13.68 -10.67 -3.14
N HIS A 261 13.73 -12.00 -3.07
CA HIS A 261 14.79 -12.76 -2.38
C HIS A 261 15.66 -13.54 -3.34
N ALA A 262 16.92 -13.79 -2.93
CA ALA A 262 17.89 -14.61 -3.66
C ALA A 262 17.38 -16.02 -3.94
N ASN A 263 16.64 -16.62 -3.00
CA ASN A 263 16.05 -17.92 -3.16
C ASN A 263 14.59 -17.81 -3.59
N LEU A 264 14.30 -18.14 -4.86
CA LEU A 264 12.94 -18.17 -5.39
C LEU A 264 12.06 -19.23 -4.71
N GLN A 265 12.66 -20.29 -4.14
CA GLN A 265 11.94 -21.44 -3.58
C GLN A 265 11.58 -21.29 -2.10
N SER A 266 12.32 -20.46 -1.35
CA SER A 266 12.11 -20.33 0.08
C SER A 266 10.99 -19.33 0.37
N ALA A 267 9.76 -19.83 0.45
CA ALA A 267 8.66 -19.12 1.09
C ALA A 267 8.91 -18.84 2.60
N ALA A 268 9.96 -19.44 3.17
CA ALA A 268 10.32 -19.37 4.58
C ALA A 268 11.37 -18.29 4.88
N ASP A 269 11.92 -17.63 3.86
CA ASP A 269 12.91 -16.58 4.09
C ASP A 269 12.26 -15.34 4.70
N SER A 270 12.93 -14.79 5.72
CA SER A 270 12.47 -13.56 6.36
C SER A 270 12.58 -12.37 5.40
N PRO A 271 11.64 -11.41 5.43
CA PRO A 271 11.68 -10.23 4.57
C PRO A 271 13.01 -9.48 4.70
N THR A 272 13.59 -9.01 3.59
CA THR A 272 14.83 -8.21 3.63
C THR A 272 14.53 -6.78 4.05
N GLN A 273 15.57 -6.02 4.42
CA GLN A 273 15.41 -4.60 4.73
C GLN A 273 14.85 -3.82 3.52
N ASN A 274 15.34 -4.10 2.30
CA ASN A 274 14.84 -3.47 1.08
C ASN A 274 13.35 -3.77 0.83
N ASP A 275 12.87 -4.97 1.13
CA ASP A 275 11.44 -5.31 1.02
C ASP A 275 10.60 -4.48 2.01
N ARG A 276 11.10 -4.32 3.25
CA ARG A 276 10.43 -3.52 4.28
C ARG A 276 10.40 -2.04 3.93
N ASP A 277 11.51 -1.50 3.42
CA ASP A 277 11.62 -0.08 3.07
C ASP A 277 10.73 0.26 1.87
N ALA A 278 10.75 -0.58 0.82
CA ALA A 278 9.88 -0.41 -0.34
C ALA A 278 8.39 -0.49 0.03
N ALA A 279 8.01 -1.47 0.86
CA ALA A 279 6.64 -1.58 1.35
C ALA A 279 6.25 -0.38 2.22
N THR A 280 7.12 0.05 3.14
CA THR A 280 6.90 1.21 4.01
C THR A 280 6.62 2.46 3.19
N ALA A 281 7.46 2.75 2.18
CA ALA A 281 7.27 3.91 1.31
C ALA A 281 5.91 3.87 0.57
N LEU A 282 5.49 2.71 0.06
CA LEU A 282 4.19 2.57 -0.60
C LEU A 282 3.01 2.66 0.38
N LEU A 283 3.18 2.20 1.61
CA LEU A 283 2.15 2.27 2.65
C LEU A 283 1.92 3.71 3.08
N GLU A 284 3.01 4.45 3.36
CA GLU A 284 2.96 5.85 3.80
C GLU A 284 2.46 6.79 2.71
N THR A 285 2.88 6.59 1.47
CA THR A 285 2.54 7.52 0.37
C THR A 285 1.17 7.23 -0.25
N HIS A 286 0.73 5.97 -0.32
CA HIS A 286 -0.47 5.62 -1.10
C HIS A 286 -1.59 4.92 -0.32
N HIS A 287 -1.28 4.12 0.70
CA HIS A 287 -2.30 3.30 1.37
C HIS A 287 -2.90 4.01 2.59
N LEU A 288 -2.05 4.51 3.48
CA LEU A 288 -2.46 5.20 4.70
C LEU A 288 -3.22 6.50 4.41
N PRO A 289 -2.80 7.39 3.47
CA PRO A 289 -3.56 8.60 3.15
C PRO A 289 -4.96 8.31 2.59
N ARG A 290 -5.15 7.15 1.94
CA ARG A 290 -6.43 6.68 1.40
C ARG A 290 -7.24 5.85 2.40
N PHE A 291 -6.81 5.78 3.66
CA PHE A 291 -7.43 5.04 4.75
C PHE A 291 -7.63 3.54 4.46
N ARG A 292 -6.68 2.93 3.74
CA ARG A 292 -6.67 1.48 3.48
C ARG A 292 -6.06 0.71 4.67
N LEU A 293 -6.63 0.91 5.86
CA LEU A 293 -6.12 0.37 7.14
C LEU A 293 -5.87 -1.14 7.07
N TRP A 294 -6.81 -1.90 6.51
CA TRP A 294 -6.71 -3.35 6.43
C TRP A 294 -5.59 -3.82 5.50
N THR A 295 -5.44 -3.16 4.34
CA THR A 295 -4.34 -3.45 3.40
C THR A 295 -2.99 -3.09 4.02
N ALA A 296 -2.93 -1.94 4.72
CA ALA A 296 -1.73 -1.52 5.43
C ALA A 296 -1.35 -2.50 6.56
N ALA A 297 -2.32 -2.91 7.38
CA ALA A 297 -2.12 -3.94 8.41
C ALA A 297 -1.65 -5.26 7.84
N LYS A 298 -2.28 -5.72 6.75
CA LYS A 298 -1.88 -6.94 6.07
C LYS A 298 -0.44 -6.87 5.60
N ALA A 299 -0.06 -5.82 4.90
CA ALA A 299 1.29 -5.69 4.38
C ALA A 299 2.32 -5.55 5.51
N SER A 300 2.08 -4.66 6.47
CA SER A 300 3.06 -4.32 7.49
C SER A 300 3.28 -5.46 8.50
N LEU A 301 2.20 -6.07 9.01
CA LEU A 301 2.30 -7.17 9.99
C LEU A 301 2.94 -8.41 9.37
N SER A 302 2.68 -8.67 8.09
CA SER A 302 3.27 -9.80 7.36
C SER A 302 4.75 -9.61 7.05
N LEU A 303 5.26 -8.37 7.10
CA LEU A 303 6.68 -8.04 6.88
C LEU A 303 7.50 -7.94 8.18
N THR A 304 6.86 -8.15 9.33
CA THR A 304 7.57 -8.25 10.62
C THR A 304 8.44 -9.50 10.68
N LYS A 305 9.39 -9.55 11.62
CA LYS A 305 10.27 -10.72 11.81
C LYS A 305 9.50 -12.00 12.14
N CYS A 306 8.39 -11.87 12.87
CA CYS A 306 7.55 -12.98 13.33
C CYS A 306 6.09 -12.71 12.98
N PRO A 307 5.64 -12.96 11.73
CA PRO A 307 4.33 -12.52 11.26
C PRO A 307 3.17 -13.13 12.05
N GLY A 308 3.22 -14.43 12.36
CA GLY A 308 2.19 -15.08 13.17
C GLY A 308 2.07 -14.50 14.58
N GLY A 309 3.20 -14.18 15.20
CA GLY A 309 3.23 -13.48 16.50
C GLY A 309 2.67 -12.07 16.37
N ALA A 310 3.11 -11.29 15.38
CA ALA A 310 2.65 -9.92 15.16
C ALA A 310 1.13 -9.85 14.96
N TRP A 311 0.54 -10.77 14.19
CA TRP A 311 -0.91 -10.87 14.00
C TRP A 311 -1.65 -11.25 15.28
N PHE A 312 -1.14 -12.23 16.03
CA PHE A 312 -1.72 -12.62 17.32
C PHE A 312 -1.76 -11.44 18.30
N TRP A 313 -0.61 -10.77 18.49
CA TRP A 313 -0.50 -9.61 19.37
C TRP A 313 -1.33 -8.43 18.87
N ALA A 314 -1.37 -8.18 17.56
CA ALA A 314 -2.22 -7.15 16.98
C ALA A 314 -3.71 -7.41 17.25
N GLY A 315 -4.17 -8.65 17.06
CA GLY A 315 -5.54 -9.06 17.37
C GLY A 315 -5.85 -8.94 18.87
N LEU A 316 -4.93 -9.37 19.73
CA LEU A 316 -5.06 -9.24 21.18
C LEU A 316 -5.16 -7.77 21.61
N THR A 317 -4.31 -6.89 21.09
CA THR A 317 -4.36 -5.44 21.36
C THR A 317 -5.69 -4.85 20.90
N ALA A 318 -6.19 -5.18 19.71
CA ALA A 318 -7.51 -4.73 19.25
C ALA A 318 -8.64 -5.19 20.18
N VAL A 319 -8.64 -6.48 20.56
CA VAL A 319 -9.68 -7.05 21.43
C VAL A 319 -9.64 -6.42 22.82
N LEU A 320 -8.45 -6.20 23.39
CA LEU A 320 -8.30 -5.54 24.68
C LEU A 320 -8.70 -4.07 24.62
N ALA A 321 -8.34 -3.35 23.55
CA ALA A 321 -8.73 -1.96 23.35
C ALA A 321 -10.25 -1.81 23.28
N VAL A 322 -10.91 -2.58 22.40
CA VAL A 322 -12.37 -2.55 22.25
C VAL A 322 -13.07 -3.06 23.50
N GLY A 323 -12.57 -4.15 24.09
CA GLY A 323 -13.11 -4.73 25.32
C GLY A 323 -13.04 -3.76 26.50
N THR A 324 -11.92 -3.05 26.65
CA THR A 324 -11.75 -2.02 27.69
C THR A 324 -12.77 -0.90 27.51
N VAL A 325 -12.89 -0.34 26.29
CA VAL A 325 -13.87 0.72 26.01
C VAL A 325 -15.30 0.21 26.25
N PHE A 326 -15.64 -0.98 25.76
CA PHE A 326 -16.98 -1.55 25.92
C PHE A 326 -17.34 -1.81 27.38
N LEU A 327 -16.41 -2.37 28.17
CA LEU A 327 -16.60 -2.59 29.60
C LEU A 327 -16.73 -1.26 30.34
N SER A 328 -15.91 -0.25 30.03
CA SER A 328 -16.00 1.08 30.64
C SER A 328 -17.27 1.85 30.27
N LEU A 329 -17.94 1.55 29.16
CA LEU A 329 -19.24 2.13 28.84
C LEU A 329 -20.39 1.30 29.45
N SER A 330 -20.27 -0.03 29.46
CA SER A 330 -21.33 -0.95 29.90
C SER A 330 -21.44 -1.09 31.41
N ALA A 331 -20.30 -1.10 32.12
CA ALA A 331 -20.25 -1.16 33.59
C ALA A 331 -20.97 0.02 34.24
N PHE A 332 -21.10 1.13 33.52
CA PHE A 332 -21.73 2.34 34.00
C PHE A 332 -23.17 2.54 33.47
N ALA A 333 -23.63 1.79 32.47
CA ALA A 333 -24.91 2.02 31.79
C ALA A 333 -26.00 0.95 32.02
N LEU A 334 -25.66 -0.33 32.24
CA LEU A 334 -26.66 -1.41 32.05
C LEU A 334 -26.63 -2.56 33.06
N LEU A 335 -25.57 -2.72 33.85
CA LEU A 335 -25.45 -3.83 34.79
C LEU A 335 -25.21 -3.29 36.20
N PRO A 336 -25.91 -3.79 37.24
CA PRO A 336 -25.61 -3.52 38.64
C PRO A 336 -24.35 -4.27 39.06
N LEU A 337 -23.26 -4.06 38.31
CA LEU A 337 -21.94 -4.49 38.70
C LEU A 337 -21.44 -3.50 39.75
N PRO A 338 -20.69 -3.97 40.76
CA PRO A 338 -19.99 -3.05 41.66
C PRO A 338 -19.18 -2.04 40.84
N PRO A 339 -19.02 -0.79 41.30
CA PRO A 339 -18.20 0.20 40.61
C PRO A 339 -16.86 -0.46 40.27
N PRO A 340 -16.31 -0.21 39.08
CA PRO A 340 -15.13 -0.91 38.60
C PRO A 340 -14.09 -0.94 39.72
N ASP A 341 -13.78 -2.15 40.21
CA ASP A 341 -12.71 -2.35 41.16
C ASP A 341 -11.45 -1.66 40.61
N ARG A 342 -10.53 -1.28 41.48
CA ARG A 342 -9.22 -0.71 41.09
C ARG A 342 -8.50 -1.53 40.00
N THR A 343 -8.88 -2.79 39.79
CA THR A 343 -8.43 -3.68 38.72
C THR A 343 -8.88 -3.26 37.31
N ALA A 344 -10.11 -2.78 37.11
CA ALA A 344 -10.61 -2.32 35.81
C ALA A 344 -9.95 -0.98 35.37
N MET A 345 -9.49 -0.18 36.33
CA MET A 345 -8.70 1.04 36.10
C MET A 345 -7.33 0.77 35.45
N TRP A 346 -6.81 -0.47 35.56
CA TRP A 346 -5.54 -0.87 34.94
C TRP A 346 -5.68 -1.30 33.47
N ALA A 347 -6.89 -1.51 32.97
CA ALA A 347 -7.11 -2.02 31.61
C ALA A 347 -6.60 -1.05 30.52
N ALA A 348 -6.80 0.26 30.70
CA ALA A 348 -6.26 1.28 29.79
C ALA A 348 -4.71 1.34 29.81
N PRO A 349 -4.03 1.46 30.97
CA PRO A 349 -2.57 1.37 31.05
C PRO A 349 -1.99 0.09 30.45
N VAL A 350 -2.61 -1.07 30.71
CA VAL A 350 -2.16 -2.36 30.16
C VAL A 350 -2.28 -2.38 28.64
N THR A 351 -3.37 -1.85 28.09
CA THR A 351 -3.55 -1.75 26.63
C THR A 351 -2.48 -0.87 25.98
N VAL A 352 -2.15 0.27 26.60
CA VAL A 352 -1.08 1.16 26.13
C VAL A 352 0.30 0.50 26.28
N ALA A 353 0.55 -0.22 27.37
CA ALA A 353 1.81 -0.93 27.59
C ALA A 353 2.01 -2.07 26.56
N LEU A 354 0.93 -2.79 26.21
CA LEU A 354 0.98 -3.80 25.16
C LEU A 354 1.32 -3.20 23.79
N ASP A 355 0.83 -2.00 23.50
CA ASP A 355 1.16 -1.28 22.27
C ASP A 355 2.67 -0.96 22.21
N LEU A 356 3.22 -0.42 23.31
CA LEU A 356 4.66 -0.15 23.44
C LEU A 356 5.53 -1.42 23.33
N ILE A 357 5.10 -2.53 23.93
CA ILE A 357 5.78 -3.83 23.80
C ILE A 357 5.75 -4.29 22.34
N GLY A 358 4.61 -4.13 21.66
CA GLY A 358 4.47 -4.43 20.24
C GLY A 358 5.49 -3.67 19.39
N VAL A 359 5.62 -2.36 19.60
CA VAL A 359 6.62 -1.52 18.93
C VAL A 359 8.05 -1.99 19.25
N ALA A 360 8.35 -2.27 20.52
CA ALA A 360 9.68 -2.69 20.96
C ALA A 360 10.11 -4.04 20.37
N VAL A 361 9.17 -4.99 20.24
CA VAL A 361 9.43 -6.36 19.77
C VAL A 361 9.41 -6.46 18.25
N PHE A 362 8.42 -5.83 17.60
CA PHE A 362 8.15 -6.01 16.18
C PHE A 362 8.55 -4.79 15.32
N GLY A 363 8.90 -3.67 15.94
CA GLY A 363 9.42 -2.47 15.29
C GLY A 363 8.37 -1.62 14.57
N ARG A 364 8.84 -0.73 13.70
CA ARG A 364 8.02 0.27 12.96
C ARG A 364 6.86 -0.34 12.17
N LEU A 365 7.06 -1.50 11.54
CA LEU A 365 6.02 -2.14 10.73
C LEU A 365 4.82 -2.61 11.55
N TRP A 366 5.05 -3.00 12.80
CA TRP A 366 3.96 -3.33 13.72
C TRP A 366 3.19 -2.10 14.11
N ALA A 367 3.87 -0.96 14.28
CA ALA A 367 3.24 0.29 14.63
C ALA A 367 2.35 0.83 13.49
N MET A 368 2.71 0.65 12.21
CA MET A 368 1.98 1.20 11.05
C MET A 368 0.44 1.16 11.09
N PRO A 369 -0.22 0.06 11.47
CA PRO A 369 -1.70 -0.02 11.52
C PRO A 369 -2.29 0.77 12.68
N TRP A 370 -1.49 0.99 13.73
CA TRP A 370 -1.80 1.70 14.96
C TRP A 370 -1.32 3.16 14.92
N MET A 371 -0.34 3.47 14.05
CA MET A 371 0.25 4.78 13.75
C MET A 371 -0.72 5.68 12.98
N LEU A 372 -1.95 5.74 13.45
CA LEU A 372 -2.68 6.99 13.37
C LEU A 372 -1.85 7.99 14.18
N ARG A 373 -1.60 9.20 13.68
CA ARG A 373 -1.01 10.31 14.46
C ARG A 373 -1.86 10.67 15.70
N VAL A 374 -3.03 10.05 15.82
CA VAL A 374 -4.11 10.28 16.76
C VAL A 374 -3.74 9.98 18.22
N PRO A 375 -3.03 8.90 18.64
CA PRO A 375 -2.77 8.66 20.06
C PRO A 375 -1.85 9.71 20.71
N ALA A 376 -0.77 10.11 20.02
CA ALA A 376 0.14 11.15 20.51
C ALA A 376 -0.58 12.51 20.59
N ALA A 377 -1.38 12.84 19.57
CA ALA A 377 -2.20 14.03 19.52
C ALA A 377 -3.36 14.04 20.53
N ALA A 378 -3.97 12.88 20.76
CA ALA A 378 -5.00 12.70 21.78
C ALA A 378 -4.43 12.92 23.17
N ALA A 379 -3.18 12.52 23.43
CA ALA A 379 -2.49 12.83 24.67
C ALA A 379 -2.29 14.35 24.86
N ILE A 380 -2.02 15.11 23.78
CA ILE A 380 -2.03 16.59 23.83
C ILE A 380 -3.43 17.10 24.20
N GLY A 381 -4.48 16.53 23.61
CA GLY A 381 -5.86 16.85 23.97
C GLY A 381 -6.15 16.63 25.47
N LEU A 382 -5.66 15.51 26.03
CA LEU A 382 -5.76 15.23 27.45
C LEU A 382 -5.00 16.25 28.31
N LEU A 383 -3.77 16.61 27.92
CA LEU A 383 -2.99 17.63 28.62
C LEU A 383 -3.74 18.96 28.66
N MET A 384 -4.33 19.37 27.53
CA MET A 384 -5.14 20.59 27.47
C MET A 384 -6.32 20.53 28.45
N LEU A 385 -7.05 19.41 28.51
CA LEU A 385 -8.15 19.23 29.47
C LEU A 385 -7.68 19.33 30.93
N THR A 386 -6.53 18.76 31.26
CA THR A 386 -5.98 18.83 32.63
C THR A 386 -5.50 20.23 33.00
N THR A 387 -5.13 21.06 32.03
CA THR A 387 -4.76 22.46 32.24
C THR A 387 -5.94 23.43 32.21
N MET A 388 -7.10 22.99 31.71
CA MET A 388 -8.31 23.79 31.69
C MET A 388 -8.97 23.80 33.06
N ASN A 389 -9.71 24.87 33.36
CA ASN A 389 -10.50 24.97 34.57
C ASN A 389 -11.43 23.73 34.72
N PRO A 390 -11.58 23.16 35.93
CA PRO A 390 -12.43 22.00 36.23
C PRO A 390 -13.88 22.06 35.73
N ALA A 391 -14.38 23.25 35.35
CA ALA A 391 -15.68 23.47 34.73
C ALA A 391 -16.03 22.45 33.62
N TRP A 392 -15.05 21.98 32.84
CA TRP A 392 -15.33 21.04 31.74
C TRP A 392 -15.90 19.71 32.23
N TRP A 393 -15.43 19.16 33.37
CA TRP A 393 -15.98 17.93 33.94
C TRP A 393 -17.08 18.24 34.96
N HIS A 394 -17.04 19.37 35.68
CA HIS A 394 -18.16 19.82 36.54
C HIS A 394 -19.48 19.87 35.78
N ALA A 395 -19.48 20.29 34.51
CA ALA A 395 -20.68 20.33 33.68
C ALA A 395 -21.34 18.94 33.50
N ALA A 396 -20.58 17.84 33.52
CA ALA A 396 -21.12 16.49 33.43
C ALA A 396 -21.82 16.02 34.72
N PHE A 397 -21.44 16.58 35.88
CA PHE A 397 -22.01 16.28 37.18
C PHE A 397 -23.05 17.33 37.63
N ALA A 398 -23.27 18.38 36.84
CA ALA A 398 -24.25 19.42 37.13
C ALA A 398 -25.66 18.80 37.29
N GLY A 399 -26.29 19.02 38.45
CA GLY A 399 -27.64 18.52 38.75
C GLY A 399 -27.71 17.11 39.36
N THR A 400 -26.57 16.42 39.50
CA THR A 400 -26.51 15.10 40.18
C THR A 400 -26.54 15.17 41.72
N GLY A 401 -26.45 16.38 42.29
CA GLY A 401 -26.29 16.59 43.73
C GLY A 401 -24.92 16.15 44.27
N ALA A 402 -23.98 15.78 43.38
CA ALA A 402 -22.64 15.33 43.71
C ALA A 402 -21.77 16.48 44.23
N SER A 403 -21.28 16.36 45.47
CA SER A 403 -20.51 17.38 46.23
C SER A 403 -21.17 18.76 46.36
N LYS A 404 -21.02 19.42 47.51
CA LYS A 404 -21.46 20.81 47.67
C LYS A 404 -20.64 21.79 46.83
N ASP A 405 -19.47 21.33 46.36
CA ASP A 405 -18.48 22.14 45.69
C ASP A 405 -18.62 22.11 44.15
N VAL A 406 -19.47 21.24 43.58
CA VAL A 406 -19.77 21.26 42.14
C VAL A 406 -20.85 22.31 41.85
N PRO A 407 -20.57 23.34 41.01
CA PRO A 407 -21.53 24.38 40.71
C PRO A 407 -22.83 23.83 40.11
N SER A 408 -23.96 24.09 40.76
CA SER A 408 -25.27 23.49 40.42
C SER A 408 -25.98 24.13 39.22
N SER A 409 -25.45 25.23 38.66
CA SER A 409 -26.15 26.08 37.69
C SER A 409 -25.44 26.22 36.34
N TRP A 410 -24.91 25.12 35.79
CA TRP A 410 -24.45 25.12 34.41
C TRP A 410 -25.63 25.39 33.45
N SER A 411 -25.60 26.53 32.76
CA SER A 411 -26.63 26.96 31.79
C SER A 411 -26.20 26.79 30.33
N GLY A 412 -25.01 26.21 30.12
CA GLY A 412 -24.48 25.92 28.78
C GLY A 412 -25.14 24.70 28.13
N PRO A 413 -24.75 24.38 26.88
CA PRO A 413 -25.25 23.19 26.18
C PRO A 413 -24.90 21.92 26.94
N HIS A 414 -25.76 20.90 26.80
CA HIS A 414 -25.55 19.60 27.44
C HIS A 414 -24.21 18.99 26.98
N PRO A 415 -23.35 18.48 27.88
CA PRO A 415 -22.02 17.99 27.53
C PRO A 415 -22.00 16.91 26.45
N LEU A 416 -22.96 15.97 26.48
CA LEU A 416 -23.11 14.96 25.42
C LEU A 416 -23.38 15.56 24.03
N CYS A 417 -24.14 16.66 23.93
CA CYS A 417 -24.37 17.31 22.65
C CYS A 417 -23.08 17.90 22.10
N VAL A 418 -22.25 18.51 22.96
CA VAL A 418 -20.93 19.03 22.57
C VAL A 418 -20.01 17.88 22.15
N ALA A 419 -19.98 16.78 22.89
CA ALA A 419 -19.20 15.59 22.54
C ALA A 419 -19.60 15.02 21.17
N LEU A 420 -20.90 14.92 20.88
CA LEU A 420 -21.42 14.47 19.58
C LEU A 420 -21.04 15.42 18.45
N LEU A 421 -21.12 16.73 18.66
CA LEU A 421 -20.71 17.74 17.66
C LEU A 421 -19.22 17.63 17.35
N LEU A 422 -18.37 17.51 18.38
CA LEU A 422 -16.93 17.32 18.23
C LEU A 422 -16.60 16.03 17.47
N ALA A 423 -17.23 14.92 17.86
CA ALA A 423 -17.03 13.63 17.20
C ALA A 423 -17.50 13.65 15.72
N THR A 424 -18.59 14.37 15.43
CA THR A 424 -19.09 14.59 14.07
C THR A 424 -18.14 15.46 13.26
N ALA A 425 -17.58 16.51 13.85
CA ALA A 425 -16.59 17.38 13.19
C ALA A 425 -15.31 16.60 12.83
N ALA A 426 -14.83 15.73 13.73
CA ALA A 426 -13.72 14.83 13.46
C ALA A 426 -14.02 13.86 12.30
N PHE A 427 -15.22 13.26 12.28
CA PHE A 427 -15.65 12.41 11.17
C PHE A 427 -15.73 13.17 9.84
N ALA A 428 -16.33 14.36 9.83
CA ALA A 428 -16.46 15.19 8.65
C ALA A 428 -15.09 15.54 8.05
N TYR A 429 -14.12 15.85 8.91
CA TYR A 429 -12.73 16.10 8.50
C TYR A 429 -12.09 14.87 7.84
N LEU A 430 -12.19 13.70 8.47
CA LEU A 430 -11.68 12.44 7.92
C LEU A 430 -12.33 12.11 6.56
N LEU A 431 -13.63 12.36 6.42
CA LEU A 431 -14.35 12.16 5.17
C LEU A 431 -13.85 13.09 4.06
N VAL A 432 -13.65 14.38 4.36
CA VAL A 432 -13.08 15.36 3.42
C VAL A 432 -11.70 14.90 2.97
N ASN A 433 -10.85 14.45 3.89
CA ASN A 433 -9.50 13.98 3.58
C ASN A 433 -9.51 12.80 2.59
N VAL A 434 -10.34 11.78 2.81
CA VAL A 434 -10.41 10.63 1.88
C VAL A 434 -11.00 11.05 0.55
N ARG A 435 -12.05 11.89 0.55
CA ARG A 435 -12.67 12.37 -0.69
C ARG A 435 -11.70 13.16 -1.55
N ASN A 436 -10.80 13.91 -0.93
CA ASN A 436 -9.72 14.62 -1.60
C ASN A 436 -8.66 13.69 -2.21
N THR A 437 -8.71 12.37 -2.00
CA THR A 437 -7.84 11.40 -2.69
C THR A 437 -8.51 10.77 -3.92
N GLY A 438 -9.67 11.28 -4.31
CA GLY A 438 -10.47 10.82 -5.47
C GLY A 438 -11.39 9.65 -5.18
N VAL A 439 -11.25 8.95 -4.05
CA VAL A 439 -12.03 7.75 -3.70
C VAL A 439 -13.54 8.02 -3.70
N ASP A 440 -14.32 7.14 -4.33
CA ASP A 440 -15.78 7.22 -4.42
C ASP A 440 -16.48 7.42 -3.07
N LEU A 441 -17.63 8.11 -3.06
CA LEU A 441 -18.31 8.51 -1.83
C LEU A 441 -18.62 7.34 -0.89
N CYS A 442 -19.20 6.24 -1.40
CA CYS A 442 -19.55 5.09 -0.56
C CYS A 442 -18.31 4.44 0.07
N MET A 443 -17.21 4.32 -0.70
CA MET A 443 -15.95 3.78 -0.19
C MET A 443 -15.29 4.74 0.80
N ALA A 444 -15.33 6.04 0.51
CA ALA A 444 -14.79 7.08 1.37
C ALA A 444 -15.51 7.11 2.73
N LEU A 445 -16.85 7.01 2.73
CA LEU A 445 -17.64 6.90 3.95
C LEU A 445 -17.24 5.67 4.79
N GLY A 446 -17.15 4.49 4.16
CA GLY A 446 -16.75 3.28 4.87
C GLY A 446 -15.35 3.35 5.46
N ARG A 447 -14.39 3.92 4.71
CA ARG A 447 -13.00 4.06 5.16
C ARG A 447 -12.83 5.14 6.23
N ALA A 448 -13.47 6.29 6.05
CA ALA A 448 -13.50 7.36 7.05
C ALA A 448 -14.16 6.87 8.35
N LEU A 449 -15.24 6.08 8.26
CA LEU A 449 -15.88 5.48 9.41
C LEU A 449 -14.95 4.49 10.13
N ALA A 450 -14.25 3.63 9.38
CA ALA A 450 -13.30 2.68 9.96
C ALA A 450 -12.17 3.41 10.71
N VAL A 451 -11.56 4.44 10.11
CA VAL A 451 -10.54 5.26 10.78
C VAL A 451 -11.12 5.99 11.99
N TRP A 452 -12.29 6.60 11.85
CA TRP A 452 -12.96 7.31 12.93
C TRP A 452 -13.24 6.40 14.13
N VAL A 453 -13.72 5.17 13.91
CA VAL A 453 -13.95 4.18 14.98
C VAL A 453 -12.64 3.84 15.68
N VAL A 454 -11.58 3.52 14.93
CA VAL A 454 -10.27 3.20 15.51
C VAL A 454 -9.72 4.40 16.29
N SER A 455 -9.81 5.62 15.73
CA SER A 455 -9.41 6.87 16.39
C SER A 455 -10.22 7.15 17.66
N ALA A 456 -11.53 6.90 17.64
CA ALA A 456 -12.42 7.08 18.78
C ALA A 456 -12.07 6.12 19.92
N VAL A 457 -11.82 4.83 19.61
CA VAL A 457 -11.37 3.83 20.60
C VAL A 457 -10.08 4.29 21.27
N HIS A 458 -9.07 4.72 20.50
CA HIS A 458 -7.82 5.23 21.07
C HIS A 458 -8.05 6.48 21.92
N SER A 459 -8.88 7.41 21.46
CA SER A 459 -9.13 8.67 22.17
C SER A 459 -9.88 8.44 23.49
N VAL A 460 -10.81 7.49 23.52
CA VAL A 460 -11.50 7.07 24.75
C VAL A 460 -10.55 6.33 25.69
N LEU A 461 -9.63 5.49 25.19
CA LEU A 461 -8.61 4.86 26.03
C LEU A 461 -7.67 5.89 26.68
N VAL A 462 -7.24 6.89 25.91
CA VAL A 462 -6.41 7.99 26.42
C VAL A 462 -7.18 8.83 27.44
N ALA A 463 -8.44 9.16 27.15
CA ALA A 463 -9.31 9.88 28.08
C ALA A 463 -9.54 9.06 29.36
N LEU A 464 -9.80 7.77 29.25
CA LEU A 464 -9.96 6.87 30.40
C LEU A 464 -8.69 6.83 31.24
N PHE A 465 -7.53 6.67 30.62
CA PHE A 465 -6.23 6.74 31.31
C PHE A 465 -6.08 8.07 32.05
N GLY A 466 -6.38 9.18 31.38
CA GLY A 466 -6.30 10.52 31.93
C GLY A 466 -7.23 10.77 33.12
N LEU A 467 -8.51 10.44 32.97
CA LEU A 467 -9.51 10.56 34.03
C LEU A 467 -9.21 9.66 35.23
N THR A 468 -8.62 8.49 34.99
CA THR A 468 -8.34 7.51 36.03
C THR A 468 -7.10 7.84 36.86
N TRP A 469 -6.07 8.40 36.21
CA TRP A 469 -4.73 8.55 36.82
C TRP A 469 -4.21 9.98 36.84
N VAL A 470 -4.45 10.75 35.78
CA VAL A 470 -3.87 12.10 35.62
C VAL A 470 -4.73 13.14 36.33
N VAL A 471 -6.03 13.18 36.05
CA VAL A 471 -6.96 14.16 36.64
C VAL A 471 -6.97 14.09 38.18
N PRO A 472 -7.05 12.91 38.82
CA PRO A 472 -6.99 12.80 40.28
C PRO A 472 -5.73 13.39 40.92
N LEU A 473 -4.61 13.36 40.18
CA LEU A 473 -3.30 13.74 40.70
C LEU A 473 -2.91 15.19 40.36
N PHE A 474 -3.36 15.69 39.21
CA PHE A 474 -2.90 16.96 38.64
C PHE A 474 -3.99 18.03 38.46
N SER A 475 -5.28 17.68 38.54
CA SER A 475 -6.38 18.66 38.47
C SER A 475 -6.54 19.39 39.81
N GLU A 476 -6.92 20.68 39.77
CA GLU A 476 -7.14 21.51 40.97
C GLU A 476 -8.15 20.87 41.95
N ASP A 477 -9.21 20.25 41.42
CA ASP A 477 -10.27 19.57 42.18
C ASP A 477 -10.22 18.03 42.02
N GLY A 478 -9.02 17.45 41.94
CA GLY A 478 -8.81 16.02 41.64
C GLY A 478 -9.38 15.06 42.70
N ASP A 479 -9.34 15.44 43.98
CA ASP A 479 -9.92 14.67 45.09
C ASP A 479 -11.45 14.67 45.06
N VAL A 480 -12.06 15.81 44.74
CA VAL A 480 -13.51 15.94 44.50
C VAL A 480 -13.92 15.07 43.32
N PHE A 481 -13.16 15.09 42.23
CA PHE A 481 -13.41 14.25 41.05
C PHE A 481 -13.45 12.76 41.41
N VAL A 482 -12.47 12.25 42.18
CA VAL A 482 -12.45 10.84 42.61
C VAL A 482 -13.68 10.48 43.44
N ALA A 483 -14.11 11.38 44.33
CA ALA A 483 -15.28 11.16 45.18
C ALA A 483 -16.58 11.05 44.36
N VAL A 484 -16.76 11.90 43.34
CA VAL A 484 -17.99 11.91 42.53
C VAL A 484 -18.00 10.88 41.40
N TRP A 485 -16.83 10.55 40.85
CA TRP A 485 -16.67 9.61 39.72
C TRP A 485 -17.20 8.20 40.02
N SER A 486 -16.98 7.71 41.24
CA SER A 486 -17.44 6.39 41.67
C SER A 486 -18.92 6.35 42.06
N GLY A 487 -19.49 7.49 42.47
CA GLY A 487 -20.87 7.59 42.95
C GLY A 487 -21.92 7.90 41.87
N HIS A 488 -21.50 8.44 40.72
CA HIS A 488 -22.42 8.95 39.69
C HIS A 488 -22.06 8.41 38.30
N PRO A 489 -22.49 7.18 37.96
CA PRO A 489 -21.99 6.47 36.79
C PRO A 489 -22.38 7.09 35.44
N GLU A 490 -23.60 7.62 35.32
CA GLU A 490 -24.06 8.28 34.09
C GLU A 490 -23.28 9.58 33.80
N ALA A 491 -22.98 10.35 34.85
CA ALA A 491 -22.16 11.55 34.77
C ALA A 491 -20.69 11.22 34.46
N ALA A 492 -20.16 10.14 35.03
CA ALA A 492 -18.83 9.63 34.71
C ALA A 492 -18.69 9.21 33.23
N ILE A 493 -19.69 8.51 32.66
CA ILE A 493 -19.73 8.21 31.22
C ILE A 493 -19.74 9.52 30.41
N THR A 494 -20.57 10.48 30.82
CA THR A 494 -20.68 11.76 30.11
C THR A 494 -19.35 12.50 30.08
N ALA A 495 -18.65 12.57 31.21
CA ALA A 495 -17.32 13.14 31.31
C ALA A 495 -16.28 12.36 30.48
N LEU A 496 -16.34 11.02 30.47
CA LEU A 496 -15.48 10.17 29.63
C LEU A 496 -15.70 10.42 28.14
N LEU A 497 -16.94 10.47 27.68
CA LEU A 497 -17.28 10.71 26.28
C LEU A 497 -16.91 12.12 25.84
N GLN A 498 -17.09 13.13 26.72
CA GLN A 498 -16.66 14.49 26.45
C GLN A 498 -15.13 14.60 26.33
N ALA A 499 -14.40 14.03 27.28
CA ALA A 499 -12.94 14.00 27.23
C ALA A 499 -12.44 13.22 26.02
N GLY A 500 -13.05 12.06 25.73
CA GLY A 500 -12.75 11.24 24.56
C GLY A 500 -13.01 11.96 23.24
N ALA A 501 -14.12 12.70 23.12
CA ALA A 501 -14.44 13.49 21.93
C ALA A 501 -13.46 14.67 21.72
N TRP A 502 -13.04 15.32 22.82
CA TRP A 502 -12.01 16.36 22.75
C TRP A 502 -10.66 15.79 22.32
N CYS A 503 -10.22 14.69 22.94
CA CYS A 503 -9.01 13.96 22.55
C CYS A 503 -9.07 13.49 21.09
N LEU A 504 -10.25 13.07 20.60
CA LEU A 504 -10.46 12.69 19.21
C LEU A 504 -10.29 13.87 18.26
N VAL A 505 -10.90 15.01 18.55
CA VAL A 505 -10.79 16.21 17.72
C VAL A 505 -9.35 16.72 17.69
N ALA A 506 -8.71 16.83 18.87
CA ALA A 506 -7.29 17.17 18.95
C ALA A 506 -6.45 16.17 18.13
N GLY A 507 -6.76 14.88 18.26
CA GLY A 507 -6.17 13.76 17.53
C GLY A 507 -6.24 13.88 16.01
N VAL A 508 -7.40 14.23 15.50
CA VAL A 508 -7.71 14.26 14.06
C VAL A 508 -7.25 15.56 13.43
N PHE A 509 -7.49 16.72 14.06
CA PHE A 509 -7.18 18.03 13.45
C PHE A 509 -5.70 18.37 13.50
N SER A 510 -4.97 17.84 14.47
CA SER A 510 -3.51 18.01 14.53
C SER A 510 -2.79 17.32 13.38
N GLN A 511 -3.46 16.44 12.61
CA GLN A 511 -2.92 15.92 11.34
C GLN A 511 -2.51 17.05 10.38
N ILE A 512 -3.13 18.23 10.45
CA ILE A 512 -2.76 19.42 9.67
C ILE A 512 -1.37 19.95 10.06
N LEU A 513 -1.01 19.89 11.35
CA LEU A 513 0.22 20.48 11.88
C LEU A 513 1.47 19.63 11.58
N TRP A 514 1.29 18.35 11.28
CA TRP A 514 2.39 17.43 10.93
C TRP A 514 2.65 17.31 9.45
N ASP A 515 1.86 18.01 8.64
CA ASP A 515 2.19 18.19 7.25
C ASP A 515 3.02 19.46 7.13
N ASP A 516 4.22 19.36 6.56
CA ASP A 516 5.12 20.49 6.28
C ASP A 516 4.55 21.41 5.16
N ARG A 517 3.24 21.63 5.15
CA ARG A 517 2.49 22.43 4.18
C ARG A 517 1.94 23.66 4.88
N PRO A 518 1.91 24.83 4.21
CA PRO A 518 1.36 26.04 4.80
C PRO A 518 -0.13 25.86 5.14
N LEU A 519 -0.60 26.51 6.21
CA LEU A 519 -2.00 26.47 6.71
C LEU A 519 -3.05 26.87 5.65
N THR A 520 -2.64 27.60 4.61
CA THR A 520 -3.49 28.03 3.49
C THR A 520 -3.62 27.00 2.38
N THR A 521 -2.86 25.90 2.44
CA THR A 521 -2.94 24.81 1.45
C THR A 521 -4.29 24.12 1.60
N PRO A 522 -4.98 23.77 0.51
CA PRO A 522 -6.20 22.96 0.61
C PRO A 522 -5.92 21.70 1.43
N LEU A 523 -6.91 21.29 2.25
CA LEU A 523 -6.91 20.10 3.11
C LEU A 523 -6.63 18.77 2.39
N ALA A 524 -6.44 18.79 1.08
CA ALA A 524 -5.95 17.66 0.33
C ALA A 524 -4.50 17.36 0.73
N HIS A 525 -4.31 16.32 1.55
CA HIS A 525 -3.01 15.74 1.92
C HIS A 525 -2.17 15.26 0.71
N ALA A 526 -2.62 15.45 -0.52
CA ALA A 526 -1.95 14.95 -1.70
C ALA A 526 -2.09 15.82 -2.95
N HIS A 527 -2.48 17.11 -2.91
CA HIS A 527 -2.71 17.84 -4.17
C HIS A 527 -2.00 19.18 -4.24
N TRP A 528 -0.85 19.17 -4.90
CA TRP A 528 -0.38 20.23 -5.78
C TRP A 528 0.70 19.59 -6.64
N ARG A 529 0.58 19.70 -7.97
CA ARG A 529 1.56 19.23 -8.96
C ARG A 529 2.95 19.39 -8.36
N ALA A 530 3.69 18.28 -8.25
CA ALA A 530 5.04 18.28 -7.70
C ALA A 530 5.82 19.41 -8.39
N GLU A 531 6.05 20.51 -7.67
CA GLU A 531 7.02 21.51 -8.07
C GLU A 531 8.35 20.77 -8.09
N GLU A 532 8.95 20.72 -9.27
CA GLU A 532 10.35 20.37 -9.46
C GLU A 532 11.18 21.08 -8.38
N ARG A 533 11.81 20.30 -7.51
CA ARG A 533 12.97 20.72 -6.73
C ARG A 533 14.06 19.68 -6.87
#